data_AF-A0A830C8B1-F1
#
_entry.id   AF-A0A830C8B1-F1
#
_cell.length_a   1.000
_cell.length_b   1.000
_cell.length_c   1.000
_cell.angle_alpha   90.00
_cell.angle_beta   90.00
_cell.angle_gamma   90.00
#
_symmetry.space_group_name_H-M   'P 1'
#
loop_
_entity.id
_entity.type
_entity.pdbx_description
1 polymer ?
#
loop_
_entity_poly.entity_id
_entity_poly.type
_entity_poly.pdbx_seq_one_letter_code
_entity_poly.pdbx_strand_id
1 'polypeptide(L)' 'MECDEETKVGPRNLTRNISRLSYLDPRITFAWCKRNEVPIEKIFNKSLMAKFGWASDVDPGFRY' A
#
# COMPACT_ATOMS: atom_id res chain seq x y z
N MET A 1 -10.13 33.22 -18.46
CA MET A 1 -10.04 33.41 -17.00
C MET A 1 -9.61 32.08 -16.45
N GLU A 2 -8.42 32.06 -15.86
CA GLU A 2 -7.64 30.91 -15.42
C GLU A 2 -8.48 29.89 -14.62
N CYS A 3 -8.48 28.62 -15.04
CA CYS A 3 -8.93 27.51 -14.21
C CYS A 3 -7.75 27.09 -13.33
N ASP A 4 -7.43 27.90 -12.34
CA ASP A 4 -6.50 27.51 -11.29
C ASP A 4 -7.26 26.57 -10.34
N GLU A 5 -7.35 25.30 -10.72
CA GLU A 5 -7.80 24.22 -9.84
C GLU A 5 -6.69 23.94 -8.82
N GLU A 6 -6.57 24.86 -7.86
CA GLU A 6 -5.77 24.67 -6.65
C GLU A 6 -6.33 23.44 -5.92
N THR A 7 -5.74 22.28 -6.21
CA THR A 7 -6.14 21.00 -5.65
C THR A 7 -5.67 20.98 -4.20
N LYS A 8 -6.42 21.65 -3.33
CA LYS A 8 -6.38 21.44 -1.88
C LYS A 8 -6.78 19.99 -1.63
N VAL A 9 -5.79 19.09 -1.56
CA VAL A 9 -5.95 17.69 -1.20
C VAL A 9 -6.45 17.63 0.25
N GLY A 10 -7.76 17.79 0.41
CA GLY A 10 -8.44 17.62 1.67
C GLY A 10 -8.47 16.14 2.10
N PRO A 11 -8.76 15.86 3.38
CA PRO A 11 -8.73 14.51 3.98
C PRO A 11 -9.65 13.49 3.29
N ARG A 12 -10.61 13.96 2.48
CA ARG A 12 -11.49 13.10 1.65
C ARG A 12 -10.71 12.23 0.66
N ASN A 13 -9.57 12.72 0.14
CA ASN A 13 -8.70 11.94 -0.74
C ASN A 13 -7.88 10.90 0.06
N LEU A 14 -7.53 11.17 1.32
CA LEU A 14 -6.88 10.17 2.18
C LEU A 14 -7.81 8.98 2.44
N THR A 15 -9.08 9.22 2.80
CA THR A 15 -10.05 8.16 3.09
C THR A 15 -10.26 7.20 1.91
N ARG A 16 -10.21 7.72 0.67
CA ARG A 16 -10.29 6.90 -0.56
C ARG A 16 -9.02 6.09 -0.82
N ASN A 17 -7.85 6.59 -0.44
CA ASN A 17 -6.60 5.83 -0.51
C ASN A 17 -6.56 4.67 0.49
N ILE A 18 -7.06 4.88 1.72
CA ILE A 18 -7.13 3.83 2.76
C ILE A 18 -8.10 2.71 2.38
N SER A 19 -9.25 3.04 1.79
CA SER A 19 -10.22 2.04 1.35
C SER A 19 -9.62 1.12 0.28
N ARG A 20 -8.92 1.63 -0.74
CA ARG A 20 -8.29 0.81 -1.78
C ARG A 20 -7.15 -0.08 -1.25
N LEU A 21 -6.34 0.41 -0.32
CA LEU A 21 -5.28 -0.38 0.33
C LEU A 21 -5.83 -1.51 1.21
N SER A 22 -7.06 -1.38 1.71
CA SER A 22 -7.70 -2.38 2.57
C SER A 22 -8.30 -3.56 1.79
N TYR A 23 -8.47 -3.46 0.47
CA TYR A 23 -8.99 -4.54 -0.38
C TYR A 23 -7.88 -5.37 -1.05
N LEU A 24 -6.63 -4.92 -0.98
CA LEU A 24 -5.51 -5.66 -1.52
C LEU A 24 -4.97 -6.60 -0.45
N ASP A 25 -4.87 -7.89 -0.79
CA ASP A 25 -4.26 -8.84 0.13
C ASP A 25 -2.78 -8.46 0.33
N PRO A 26 -2.34 -8.19 1.57
CA PRO A 26 -0.99 -7.72 1.83
C PRO A 26 0.07 -8.71 1.33
N ARG A 27 -0.24 -10.01 1.28
CA ARG A 27 0.68 -11.06 0.82
C ARG A 27 1.04 -10.90 -0.66
N ILE A 28 0.14 -10.35 -1.48
CA ILE A 28 0.44 -10.04 -2.89
C ILE A 28 1.56 -8.99 -2.95
N THR A 29 1.44 -7.94 -2.15
CA THR A 29 2.44 -6.87 -2.07
C THR A 29 3.76 -7.37 -1.49
N PHE A 30 3.72 -8.20 -0.44
CA PHE A 30 4.94 -8.80 0.13
C PHE A 30 5.64 -9.73 -0.86
N ALA A 31 4.90 -10.58 -1.57
CA ALA A 31 5.46 -11.46 -2.60
C ALA A 31 6.06 -10.65 -3.76
N TRP A 32 5.40 -9.57 -4.19
CA TRP A 32 5.94 -8.66 -5.20
C TRP A 32 7.21 -7.96 -4.73
N CYS A 33 7.26 -7.47 -3.48
CA CYS A 33 8.45 -6.86 -2.90
C CYS A 33 9.63 -7.85 -2.84
N LYS A 34 9.38 -9.10 -2.47
CA LYS A 34 10.40 -10.18 -2.47
C LYS A 34 10.89 -10.50 -3.89
N ARG A 35 10.01 -10.54 -4.89
CA ARG A 35 10.37 -10.80 -6.29
C ARG A 35 11.18 -9.69 -6.95
N ASN A 36 10.92 -8.43 -6.58
CA ASN A 36 11.51 -7.25 -7.23
C ASN A 36 12.58 -6.57 -6.37
N GLU A 37 12.98 -7.19 -5.25
CA GLU A 37 13.97 -6.67 -4.30
C GLU A 37 13.63 -5.24 -3.81
N VAL A 38 12.33 -4.95 -3.66
CA VAL A 38 11.85 -3.61 -3.24
C VAL A 38 11.74 -3.55 -1.71
N PRO A 39 12.28 -2.50 -1.06
CA PRO A 39 12.17 -2.33 0.38
C PRO A 39 10.71 -2.07 0.82
N ILE A 40 10.19 -2.98 1.66
CA ILE A 40 8.80 -3.02 2.13
C ILE A 40 8.43 -1.76 2.95
N GLU A 41 9.41 -1.15 3.63
CA GLU A 41 9.28 0.10 4.39
C GLU A 41 8.86 1.31 3.54
N LYS A 42 9.07 1.27 2.22
CA LYS A 42 8.62 2.33 1.31
C LYS A 42 7.15 2.19 0.92
N ILE A 43 6.59 0.99 1.04
CA ILE A 43 5.22 0.67 0.64
C ILE A 43 4.29 0.70 1.85
N PHE A 44 4.71 0.09 2.97
CA PHE A 44 3.94 0.06 4.21
C PHE A 44 4.53 0.98 5.26
N ASN A 45 3.68 1.83 5.84
CA ASN A 45 4.05 2.59 7.02
C ASN A 45 4.23 1.66 8.24
N LYS A 46 4.87 2.15 9.31
CA LYS A 46 5.14 1.38 10.53
C LYS A 46 3.89 0.74 11.14
N SER A 47 2.75 1.43 11.11
CA SER A 47 1.48 0.91 11.65
C SER A 47 0.92 -0.25 10.83
N LEU A 48 1.04 -0.19 9.50
CA LEU A 48 0.61 -1.27 8.60
C LEU A 48 1.57 -2.45 8.66
N MET A 49 2.87 -2.23 8.83
CA MET A 49 3.83 -3.33 9.05
C MET A 49 3.50 -4.14 10.31
N ALA A 50 3.15 -3.48 11.42
CA ALA A 50 2.72 -4.16 12.64
C ALA A 50 1.42 -4.96 12.41
N LYS A 51 0.48 -4.43 11.62
CA LYS A 51 -0.79 -5.10 11.28
C LYS A 51 -0.61 -6.31 10.35
N PHE A 52 0.35 -6.22 9.43
CA PHE A 52 0.59 -7.24 8.40
C PHE A 52 1.81 -8.11 8.69
N GLY A 53 2.28 -8.17 9.95
CA GLY A 53 3.42 -9.02 10.33
C GLY A 53 3.23 -10.49 9.93
N TRP A 54 1.99 -10.99 9.95
CA TRP A 54 1.61 -12.34 9.50
C TRP A 54 1.80 -12.58 7.99
N ALA A 55 1.83 -11.53 7.17
CA ALA A 55 2.00 -11.62 5.72
C ALA A 55 3.47 -11.51 5.27
N SER A 56 4.40 -11.26 6.21
CA SER A 56 5.83 -11.11 5.93
C SER A 56 6.50 -12.41 5.46
N ASP A 57 5.99 -13.56 5.91
CA ASP A 57 6.54 -14.89 5.60
C ASP A 57 6.08 -15.46 4.25
N VAL A 58 5.32 -14.70 3.46
CA VAL A 58 4.77 -15.20 2.19
C VAL A 58 5.88 -15.65 1.22
N ASP A 59 5.67 -16.80 0.58
CA ASP A 59 6.56 -17.32 -0.47
C ASP A 59 6.59 -16.35 -1.68
N PRO A 60 7.76 -16.06 -2.26
CA PRO A 60 7.86 -15.24 -3.46
C PRO A 60 7.06 -15.84 -4.62
N GLY A 61 6.72 -17.13 -4.67
CA GLY A 61 5.87 -17.77 -5.66
C GLY A 61 4.36 -17.61 -5.44
N PHE A 62 3.90 -16.91 -4.40
CA PHE A 62 2.47 -16.74 -4.10
C PHE A 62 1.69 -16.14 -5.28
N ARG A 63 0.62 -16.83 -5.69
CA ARG A 63 -0.38 -16.41 -6.69
C ARG A 63 -1.76 -16.51 -6.04
N TYR A 64 -2.58 -15.48 -6.23
CA TYR A 64 -3.99 -15.41 -5.79
C TYR A 64 -4.91 -15.54 -7.00
#